data_AF-A0A2V9TGJ8-F1
#
_entry.id   AF-A0A2V9TGJ8-F1
#
_cell.length_a   1.000
_cell.length_b   1.000
_cell.length_c   1.000
_cell.angle_alpha   90.00
_cell.angle_beta   90.00
_cell.angle_gamma   90.00
#
_symmetry.space_group_name_H-M   'P 1'
#
loop_
_entity.id
_entity.type
_entity.pdbx_description
1 polymer ?
#
loop_
_entity_poly.entity_id
_entity_poly.type
_entity_poly.pdbx_seq_one_letter_code
_entity_poly.pdbx_strand_id
1 'polypeptide(L)'
;MSNTIQKYKDYVMTGFLKSVAPIVIDRASGCTVVDANGREYLDCFSGISVVSAGHCNPQVIAAAKKQMDKLVHCSSYLYHVQPVADLAEKLAHIAPRGLTKTFFGNSGAEAIEGAMKLARLYTGKHEFIALHASFHGRSWGALSVTGNQGRKKRGGPYAAGVAFAPAPYVYRSQWPDDPEECGQQCARAIEDVIR
;
A
#
# COMPACT_ATOMS: atom_id res chain seq x y z
N MET A 1 7.91 3.30 33.10
CA MET A 1 7.66 2.97 31.66
C MET A 1 6.19 2.63 31.53
N SER A 2 5.47 3.25 30.58
CA SER A 2 4.05 3.00 30.39
C SER A 2 3.79 1.49 30.22
N ASN A 3 2.76 0.99 30.90
CA ASN A 3 2.25 -0.39 30.79
C ASN A 3 2.08 -0.82 29.31
N THR A 4 1.84 0.12 28.40
CA THR A 4 1.69 -0.12 26.95
C THR A 4 2.92 -0.74 26.29
N ILE A 5 4.14 -0.29 26.60
CA ILE A 5 5.36 -0.84 25.96
C ILE A 5 5.53 -2.31 26.32
N GLN A 6 5.30 -2.65 27.59
CA GLN A 6 5.39 -4.03 28.06
C GLN A 6 4.29 -4.89 27.43
N LYS A 7 3.04 -4.41 27.40
CA LYS A 7 1.94 -5.07 26.68
C LYS A 7 2.25 -5.31 25.20
N TYR A 8 2.93 -4.39 24.52
CA TYR A 8 3.36 -4.59 23.15
C TYR A 8 4.36 -5.75 23.01
N LYS A 9 5.29 -5.89 23.95
CA LYS A 9 6.24 -7.01 23.95
C LYS A 9 5.55 -8.35 24.22
N ASP A 10 4.61 -8.36 25.15
CA ASP A 10 4.00 -9.60 25.64
C ASP A 10 2.85 -10.07 24.75
N TYR A 11 2.12 -9.15 24.13
CA TYR A 11 0.83 -9.44 23.50
C TYR A 11 0.70 -8.97 22.04
N VAL A 12 1.69 -8.27 21.47
CA VAL A 12 1.64 -7.80 20.07
C VAL A 12 2.77 -8.44 19.24
N MET A 13 2.39 -9.16 18.19
CA MET A 13 3.36 -9.70 17.24
C MET A 13 3.97 -8.57 16.41
N THR A 14 5.27 -8.34 16.56
CA THR A 14 6.02 -7.29 15.85
C THR A 14 7.17 -7.84 15.00
N GLY A 15 7.27 -9.16 14.86
CA GLY A 15 8.36 -9.86 14.17
C GLY A 15 8.52 -9.57 12.67
N PHE A 16 7.57 -8.84 12.07
CA PHE A 16 7.65 -8.34 10.69
C PHE A 16 8.32 -6.96 10.56
N LEU A 17 8.86 -6.43 11.66
CA LEU A 17 9.66 -5.21 11.75
C LEU A 17 11.02 -5.54 12.36
N LYS A 18 12.04 -4.72 12.06
CA LYS A 18 13.36 -4.83 12.71
C LYS A 18 13.29 -4.45 14.19
N SER A 19 12.54 -3.39 14.48
CA SER A 19 12.26 -2.89 15.83
C SER A 19 11.04 -1.97 15.78
N VAL A 20 10.40 -1.78 16.93
CA VAL A 20 9.38 -0.76 17.16
C VAL A 20 10.01 0.34 18.00
N ALA A 21 9.81 1.61 17.62
CA ALA A 21 10.30 2.73 18.42
C ALA A 21 9.62 2.73 19.81
N PRO A 22 10.35 2.94 20.90
CA PRO A 22 9.80 2.90 22.26
C PRO A 22 9.04 4.20 22.62
N ILE A 23 8.21 4.70 21.70
CA ILE A 23 7.42 5.93 21.84
C ILE A 23 5.95 5.54 21.92
N VAL A 24 5.27 5.95 23.00
CA VAL A 24 3.83 5.72 23.16
C VAL A 24 3.11 6.96 22.67
N ILE A 25 2.46 6.85 21.51
CA ILE A 25 1.67 7.95 20.93
C ILE A 25 0.37 8.13 21.73
N ASP A 26 0.04 9.38 22.08
CA ASP A 26 -1.15 9.74 22.85
C ASP A 26 -2.20 10.42 21.96
N ARG A 27 -1.83 11.51 21.29
CA ARG A 27 -2.73 12.28 20.42
C ARG A 27 -2.01 12.85 19.21
N ALA A 28 -2.76 13.24 18.20
CA ALA A 28 -2.20 13.86 17.00
C ALA A 28 -3.21 14.83 16.36
N SER A 29 -2.71 15.83 15.64
CA SER A 29 -3.51 16.80 14.89
C SER A 29 -2.69 17.39 13.76
N GLY A 30 -3.25 17.43 12.55
CA GLY A 30 -2.53 17.95 11.37
C GLY A 30 -1.27 17.12 11.09
N CYS A 31 -0.10 17.74 11.10
CA CYS A 31 1.20 17.07 10.95
C CYS A 31 1.93 16.83 12.28
N THR A 32 1.29 17.08 13.43
CA THR A 32 1.92 16.94 14.75
C THR A 32 1.41 15.71 15.47
N VAL A 33 2.33 14.96 16.06
CA VAL A 33 2.04 13.83 16.94
C VAL A 33 2.62 14.11 18.33
N VAL A 34 1.87 13.82 19.38
CA VAL A 34 2.28 14.02 20.77
C VAL A 34 2.33 12.68 21.48
N ASP A 35 3.45 12.40 22.16
CA ASP A 35 3.61 11.19 22.96
C ASP A 35 2.99 11.34 24.37
N ALA A 36 2.90 10.21 25.08
CA ALA A 36 2.32 10.13 26.42
C ALA A 36 3.11 10.91 27.50
N ASN A 37 4.32 11.40 27.20
CA ASN A 37 5.08 12.29 28.08
C ASN A 37 4.91 13.76 27.70
N GLY A 38 4.07 14.07 26.71
CA GLY A 38 3.80 15.41 26.22
C GLY A 38 4.81 15.93 25.20
N ARG A 39 5.74 15.10 24.71
CA ARG A 39 6.69 15.53 23.67
C ARG A 39 6.02 15.54 22.31
N GLU A 40 6.23 16.63 21.58
CA GLU A 40 5.71 16.81 20.23
C GLU A 40 6.73 16.41 19.16
N TYR A 41 6.23 15.84 18.07
CA TYR A 41 6.98 15.41 16.90
C TYR A 41 6.29 15.93 15.64
N LEU A 42 7.08 16.46 14.71
CA LEU A 42 6.64 16.67 13.34
C LEU A 42 6.62 15.32 12.62
N ASP A 43 5.45 14.91 12.12
CA ASP A 43 5.28 13.67 11.37
C ASP A 43 5.66 13.85 9.90
N CYS A 44 6.93 13.57 9.60
CA CYS A 44 7.45 13.54 8.23
C CYS A 44 7.26 12.18 7.53
N PHE A 45 6.51 11.24 8.13
CA PHE A 45 6.30 9.89 7.59
C PHE A 45 4.83 9.60 7.25
N SER A 46 3.90 10.37 7.84
CA SER A 46 2.45 10.28 7.60
C SER A 46 1.93 8.85 7.86
N GLY A 47 2.31 8.29 9.01
CA GLY A 47 2.08 6.89 9.35
C GLY A 47 2.94 5.93 8.52
N ILE A 48 2.48 5.51 7.35
CA ILE A 48 3.27 4.91 6.28
C ILE A 48 2.74 5.52 4.97
N SER A 49 2.88 6.84 4.84
CA SER A 49 2.35 7.62 3.71
C SER A 49 0.83 7.48 3.50
N VAL A 50 0.04 7.36 4.58
CA VAL A 50 -1.42 7.16 4.53
C VAL A 50 -2.23 8.28 5.17
N VAL A 51 -1.61 9.18 5.94
CA VAL A 51 -2.30 10.26 6.67
C VAL A 51 -2.23 11.58 5.88
N SER A 52 -2.54 11.54 4.59
CA SER A 52 -2.38 12.69 3.69
C SER A 52 -3.32 13.86 4.01
N ALA A 53 -4.47 13.60 4.63
CA ALA A 53 -5.41 14.64 5.08
C ALA A 53 -5.05 15.28 6.43
N GLY A 54 -3.91 14.88 7.03
CA GLY A 54 -3.53 15.22 8.39
C GLY A 54 -4.21 14.33 9.44
N HIS A 55 -3.55 14.18 10.59
CA HIS A 55 -4.08 13.45 11.74
C HIS A 55 -5.36 14.10 12.24
N CYS A 56 -6.33 13.25 12.60
CA CYS A 56 -7.60 13.67 13.20
C CYS A 56 -8.34 14.79 12.44
N ASN A 57 -8.33 14.75 11.11
CA ASN A 57 -9.01 15.73 10.27
C ASN A 57 -10.51 15.88 10.67
N PRO A 58 -10.98 17.06 11.09
CA PRO A 58 -12.33 17.25 11.61
C PRO A 58 -13.43 16.86 10.61
N GLN A 59 -13.22 17.08 9.31
CA GLN A 59 -14.21 16.75 8.28
C GLN A 59 -14.35 15.23 8.12
N VAL A 60 -13.23 14.50 8.14
CA VAL A 60 -13.22 13.03 8.06
C VAL A 60 -13.89 12.42 9.29
N ILE A 61 -13.57 12.92 10.48
CA ILE A 61 -14.17 12.45 11.74
C ILE A 61 -15.68 12.69 11.73
N ALA A 62 -16.13 13.88 11.34
CA ALA A 62 -17.55 14.22 11.30
C ALA A 62 -18.32 13.32 10.31
N ALA A 63 -17.76 13.08 9.11
CA ALA A 63 -18.36 12.20 8.11
C ALA A 63 -18.46 10.74 8.60
N ALA A 64 -17.40 10.22 9.23
CA ALA A 64 -17.38 8.87 9.78
C ALA A 64 -18.42 8.70 10.90
N LYS A 65 -18.48 9.63 11.87
CA LYS A 65 -19.48 9.61 12.96
C LYS A 65 -20.90 9.60 12.43
N LYS A 66 -21.21 10.53 11.52
CA LYS A 66 -22.53 10.63 10.88
C LYS A 66 -22.95 9.35 10.15
N GLN A 67 -21.99 8.63 9.54
CA GLN A 67 -22.28 7.34 8.92
C GLN A 67 -22.50 6.24 9.96
N MET A 68 -21.67 6.19 11.02
CA MET A 68 -21.81 5.20 12.10
C MET A 68 -23.14 5.31 12.85
N ASP A 69 -23.68 6.52 13.01
CA ASP A 69 -25.02 6.74 13.60
C ASP A 69 -26.15 6.12 12.77
N LYS A 70 -25.91 5.85 11.48
CA LYS A 70 -26.91 5.26 10.56
C LYS A 70 -26.67 3.77 10.31
N LEU A 71 -25.43 3.42 9.95
CA LEU A 71 -25.05 2.08 9.52
C LEU A 71 -23.53 1.93 9.55
N VAL A 72 -23.05 1.01 10.40
CA VAL A 72 -21.61 0.67 10.49
C VAL A 72 -21.18 -0.24 9.34
N HIS A 73 -21.99 -1.25 9.01
CA HIS A 73 -21.64 -2.22 7.96
C HIS A 73 -22.88 -2.83 7.31
N CYS A 74 -22.82 -2.99 5.99
CA CYS A 74 -23.64 -3.93 5.24
C CYS A 74 -22.84 -4.44 4.04
N SER A 75 -23.22 -5.60 3.52
CA SER A 75 -22.55 -6.22 2.40
C SER A 75 -22.84 -5.48 1.09
N SER A 76 -21.91 -4.65 0.62
CA SER A 76 -22.07 -3.84 -0.59
C SER A 76 -22.04 -4.63 -1.90
N TYR A 77 -21.70 -5.92 -1.86
CA TYR A 77 -21.86 -6.83 -3.00
C TYR A 77 -23.25 -7.46 -3.07
N LEU A 78 -24.05 -7.38 -2.00
CA LEU A 78 -25.45 -7.83 -1.96
C LEU A 78 -26.44 -6.67 -2.02
N TYR A 79 -26.08 -5.52 -1.45
CA TYR A 79 -26.96 -4.37 -1.29
C TYR A 79 -26.36 -3.10 -1.88
N HIS A 80 -27.22 -2.19 -2.34
CA HIS A 80 -26.79 -0.87 -2.77
C HIS A 80 -26.55 0.03 -1.56
N VAL A 81 -25.35 0.60 -1.48
CA VAL A 81 -24.90 1.41 -0.34
C VAL A 81 -24.47 2.77 -0.87
N GLN A 82 -25.21 3.83 -0.50
CA GLN A 82 -24.99 5.17 -1.06
C GLN A 82 -23.52 5.64 -0.96
N PRO A 83 -22.84 5.60 0.21
CA PRO A 83 -21.42 5.96 0.30
C PRO A 83 -20.48 5.21 -0.67
N VAL A 84 -20.81 3.96 -1.00
CA VAL A 84 -20.01 3.15 -1.94
C VAL A 84 -20.20 3.65 -3.37
N ALA A 85 -21.44 3.96 -3.76
CA ALA A 85 -21.75 4.52 -5.08
C ALA A 85 -21.12 5.90 -5.26
N ASP A 86 -21.30 6.81 -4.29
CA ASP A 86 -20.76 8.17 -4.31
C ASP A 86 -19.22 8.17 -4.40
N LEU A 87 -18.56 7.26 -3.67
CA LEU A 87 -17.10 7.11 -3.75
C LEU A 87 -16.65 6.56 -5.11
N ALA A 88 -17.34 5.57 -5.65
CA ALA A 88 -17.03 5.00 -6.96
C ALA A 88 -17.17 6.04 -8.08
N GLU A 89 -18.24 6.84 -8.04
CA GLU A 89 -18.44 7.96 -8.98
C GLU A 89 -17.31 8.98 -8.87
N LYS A 90 -16.96 9.40 -7.65
CA LYS A 90 -15.87 10.36 -7.44
C LYS A 90 -14.53 9.83 -7.96
N LEU A 91 -14.25 8.54 -7.75
CA LEU A 91 -13.04 7.89 -8.28
C LEU A 91 -13.03 7.87 -9.81
N ALA A 92 -14.15 7.56 -10.45
CA ALA A 92 -14.27 7.56 -11.91
C ALA A 92 -13.99 8.94 -12.53
N HIS A 93 -14.32 10.03 -11.83
CA HIS A 93 -14.07 11.40 -12.31
C HIS A 93 -12.61 11.86 -12.18
N ILE A 94 -11.83 11.28 -11.26
CA ILE A 94 -10.41 11.67 -11.05
C ILE A 94 -9.41 10.67 -11.61
N ALA A 95 -9.85 9.46 -11.95
CA ALA A 95 -9.02 8.44 -12.54
C ALA A 95 -8.66 8.78 -14.00
N PRO A 96 -7.54 8.22 -14.53
CA PRO A 96 -7.23 8.32 -15.95
C PRO A 96 -8.39 7.91 -16.86
N ARG A 97 -8.45 8.52 -18.05
CA ARG A 97 -9.53 8.30 -19.02
C ARG A 97 -9.75 6.80 -19.28
N GLY A 98 -11.02 6.38 -19.17
CA GLY A 98 -11.44 5.00 -19.42
C GLY A 98 -11.59 4.13 -18.16
N LEU A 99 -11.15 4.60 -16.99
CA LEU A 99 -11.28 3.87 -15.72
C LEU A 99 -12.52 4.34 -14.94
N THR A 100 -13.66 3.67 -15.14
CA THR A 100 -14.97 4.09 -14.58
C THR A 100 -15.58 3.11 -13.58
N LYS A 101 -14.94 1.96 -13.35
CA LYS A 101 -15.40 0.92 -12.42
C LYS A 101 -14.37 0.70 -11.32
N THR A 102 -14.84 0.57 -10.09
CA THR A 102 -14.01 0.38 -8.90
C THR A 102 -14.43 -0.88 -8.18
N PHE A 103 -13.45 -1.70 -7.81
CA PHE A 103 -13.57 -2.73 -6.79
C PHE A 103 -12.96 -2.21 -5.49
N PHE A 104 -13.67 -2.35 -4.38
CA PHE A 104 -13.19 -1.91 -3.06
C PHE A 104 -12.63 -3.08 -2.27
N GLY A 105 -11.45 -2.88 -1.69
CA GLY A 105 -10.83 -3.76 -0.70
C GLY A 105 -10.40 -2.98 0.53
N ASN A 106 -9.85 -3.69 1.53
CA ASN A 106 -9.43 -3.12 2.80
C ASN A 106 -7.94 -2.80 2.85
N SER A 107 -7.18 -3.20 1.83
CA SER A 107 -5.74 -2.98 1.78
C SER A 107 -5.23 -2.85 0.35
N GLY A 108 -4.05 -2.23 0.19
CA GLY A 108 -3.36 -2.21 -1.09
C GLY A 108 -2.97 -3.60 -1.58
N ALA A 109 -2.74 -4.55 -0.66
CA ALA A 109 -2.42 -5.93 -1.01
C ALA A 109 -3.62 -6.65 -1.66
N GLU A 110 -4.82 -6.46 -1.12
CA GLU A 110 -6.07 -6.95 -1.74
C GLU A 110 -6.31 -6.31 -3.11
N ALA A 111 -6.04 -5.02 -3.26
CA ALA A 111 -6.16 -4.32 -4.53
C ALA A 111 -5.21 -4.92 -5.59
N ILE A 112 -3.96 -5.21 -5.22
CA ILE A 112 -2.98 -5.86 -6.10
C ILE A 112 -3.43 -7.28 -6.48
N GLU A 113 -3.86 -8.10 -5.53
CA GLU A 113 -4.30 -9.46 -5.84
C GLU A 113 -5.58 -9.47 -6.70
N GLY A 114 -6.49 -8.52 -6.46
CA GLY A 114 -7.65 -8.30 -7.31
C GLY A 114 -7.27 -7.89 -8.74
N ALA A 115 -6.31 -6.98 -8.89
CA ALA A 115 -5.78 -6.56 -10.19
C ALA A 115 -5.08 -7.71 -10.92
N MET A 116 -4.29 -8.52 -10.22
CA MET A 116 -3.66 -9.74 -10.77
C MET A 116 -4.74 -10.70 -11.28
N LYS A 117 -5.78 -10.97 -10.48
CA LYS A 117 -6.88 -11.85 -10.89
C LYS A 117 -7.62 -11.32 -12.11
N LEU A 118 -7.94 -10.02 -12.13
CA LEU A 118 -8.63 -9.39 -13.26
C LEU A 118 -7.79 -9.43 -14.54
N ALA A 119 -6.48 -9.16 -14.45
CA ALA A 119 -5.57 -9.23 -15.59
C ALA A 119 -5.50 -10.64 -16.20
N ARG A 120 -5.45 -11.69 -15.36
CA ARG A 120 -5.49 -13.09 -15.83
C ARG A 120 -6.81 -13.41 -16.53
N LEU A 121 -7.93 -13.03 -15.94
CA LEU A 121 -9.27 -13.27 -16.51
C LEU A 121 -9.45 -12.56 -17.86
N TYR A 122 -8.95 -11.33 -17.98
CA TYR A 122 -9.08 -10.54 -19.19
C TYR A 122 -8.15 -11.01 -20.31
N THR A 123 -6.89 -11.30 -19.99
CA THR A 123 -5.86 -11.61 -21.01
C THR A 123 -5.74 -13.10 -21.34
N GLY A 124 -6.21 -13.98 -20.46
CA GLY A 124 -5.94 -15.43 -20.52
C GLY A 124 -4.48 -15.82 -20.21
N LYS A 125 -3.61 -14.84 -19.93
CA LYS A 125 -2.20 -15.06 -19.58
C LYS A 125 -2.07 -15.27 -18.08
N HIS A 126 -1.06 -16.03 -17.65
CA HIS A 126 -0.91 -16.44 -16.25
C HIS A 126 0.32 -15.85 -15.55
N GLU A 127 1.24 -15.26 -16.30
CA GLU A 127 2.50 -14.74 -15.80
C GLU A 127 2.46 -13.22 -15.60
N PHE A 128 3.28 -12.73 -14.68
CA PHE A 128 3.46 -11.32 -14.37
C PHE A 128 4.93 -10.94 -14.46
N ILE A 129 5.18 -9.74 -14.98
CA ILE A 129 6.49 -9.09 -14.87
C ILE A 129 6.38 -8.01 -13.80
N ALA A 130 7.21 -8.11 -12.77
CA ALA A 130 7.35 -7.10 -11.73
C ALA A 130 8.73 -6.42 -11.83
N LEU A 131 8.90 -5.28 -11.18
CA LEU A 131 10.18 -4.58 -11.17
C LEU A 131 10.98 -4.91 -9.91
N HIS A 132 12.30 -4.98 -10.04
CA HIS A 132 13.20 -4.97 -8.88
C HIS A 132 12.93 -3.76 -7.99
N ALA A 133 13.21 -3.90 -6.69
CA ALA A 133 12.96 -2.87 -5.67
C ALA A 133 11.48 -2.43 -5.49
N SER A 134 10.53 -2.97 -6.25
CA SER A 134 9.11 -2.67 -6.08
C SER A 134 8.55 -3.15 -4.74
N PHE A 135 7.41 -2.59 -4.33
CA PHE A 135 6.64 -3.04 -3.19
C PHE A 135 5.15 -3.03 -3.53
N HIS A 136 4.51 -4.20 -3.44
CA HIS A 136 3.10 -4.36 -3.81
C HIS A 136 2.23 -4.89 -2.66
N GLY A 137 2.83 -5.22 -1.52
CA GLY A 137 2.09 -5.66 -0.35
C GLY A 137 2.80 -6.78 0.40
N ARG A 138 2.10 -7.37 1.36
CA ARG A 138 2.62 -8.41 2.26
C ARG A 138 1.76 -9.67 2.33
N SER A 139 0.57 -9.68 1.70
CA SER A 139 -0.15 -10.94 1.45
C SER A 139 0.68 -11.81 0.50
N TRP A 140 0.43 -13.12 0.48
CA TRP A 140 1.30 -14.05 -0.25
C TRP A 140 1.36 -13.74 -1.76
N GLY A 141 0.24 -13.40 -2.40
CA GLY A 141 0.20 -13.02 -3.81
C GLY A 141 0.90 -11.68 -4.08
N ALA A 142 0.55 -10.65 -3.32
CA ALA A 142 1.15 -9.32 -3.47
C ALA A 142 2.67 -9.30 -3.13
N LEU A 143 3.09 -10.10 -2.16
CA LEU A 143 4.51 -10.25 -1.80
C LEU A 143 5.27 -11.04 -2.87
N SER A 144 4.59 -11.93 -3.62
CA SER A 144 5.22 -12.67 -4.72
C SER A 144 5.69 -11.73 -5.84
N VAL A 145 4.91 -10.69 -6.15
CA VAL A 145 5.25 -9.63 -7.13
C VAL A 145 6.04 -8.46 -6.54
N THR A 146 6.39 -8.48 -5.24
CA THR A 146 7.25 -7.46 -4.61
C THR A 146 8.72 -7.70 -4.96
N GLY A 147 9.39 -6.69 -5.55
CA GLY A 147 10.80 -6.77 -5.95
C GLY A 147 11.81 -6.44 -4.85
N ASN A 148 11.35 -5.94 -3.70
CA ASN A 148 12.19 -5.69 -2.54
C ASN A 148 12.54 -7.00 -1.82
N GLN A 149 13.73 -7.55 -2.10
CA GLN A 149 14.22 -8.80 -1.51
C GLN A 149 14.27 -8.79 0.02
N GLY A 150 14.54 -7.62 0.63
CA GLY A 150 14.52 -7.47 2.08
C GLY A 150 13.16 -7.78 2.71
N ARG A 151 12.06 -7.58 1.96
CA ARG A 151 10.69 -7.93 2.39
C ARG A 151 10.35 -9.40 2.15
N LYS A 152 11.10 -10.09 1.28
CA LYS A 152 10.91 -11.50 0.91
C LYS A 152 11.78 -12.48 1.70
N LYS A 153 12.66 -11.98 2.58
CA LYS A 153 13.57 -12.84 3.34
C LYS A 153 12.78 -13.84 4.23
N ARG A 154 13.04 -15.14 4.09
CA ARG A 154 12.45 -16.26 4.86
C ARG A 154 10.95 -16.51 4.66
N GLY A 155 10.29 -15.86 3.70
CA GLY A 155 8.84 -15.99 3.48
C GLY A 155 8.43 -16.81 2.26
N GLY A 156 9.39 -17.45 1.58
CA GLY A 156 9.12 -18.28 0.39
C GLY A 156 8.76 -19.74 0.72
N PRO A 157 8.42 -20.55 -0.30
CA PRO A 157 8.34 -20.20 -1.72
C PRO A 157 7.18 -19.25 -2.05
N TYR A 158 7.34 -18.50 -3.14
CA TYR A 158 6.38 -17.52 -3.62
C TYR A 158 5.54 -18.07 -4.78
N ALA A 159 4.49 -17.35 -5.16
CA ALA A 159 3.66 -17.71 -6.30
C ALA A 159 4.51 -17.84 -7.58
N ALA A 160 4.26 -18.91 -8.33
CA ALA A 160 4.90 -19.13 -9.61
C ALA A 160 4.38 -18.16 -10.68
N GLY A 161 5.11 -18.07 -11.80
CA GLY A 161 4.75 -17.19 -12.92
C GLY A 161 5.00 -15.71 -12.63
N VAL A 162 6.05 -15.40 -11.88
CA VAL A 162 6.50 -14.01 -11.65
C VAL A 162 7.95 -13.89 -12.09
N ALA A 163 8.19 -13.09 -13.13
CA ALA A 163 9.51 -12.68 -13.55
C ALA A 163 9.80 -11.25 -13.06
N PHE A 164 11.09 -10.90 -12.95
CA PHE A 164 11.51 -9.57 -12.50
C PHE A 164 12.42 -8.89 -13.53
N ALA A 165 12.09 -7.64 -13.85
CA ALA A 165 12.89 -6.75 -14.68
C ALA A 165 13.58 -5.66 -13.83
N PRO A 166 14.69 -5.05 -14.29
CA PRO A 166 15.33 -3.95 -13.58
C PRO A 166 14.39 -2.74 -13.46
N ALA A 167 14.42 -2.08 -12.31
CA ALA A 167 13.79 -0.77 -12.13
C ALA A 167 14.77 0.33 -12.54
N PRO A 168 14.29 1.45 -13.13
CA PRO A 168 15.12 2.58 -13.55
C PRO A 168 15.61 3.40 -12.34
N TYR A 169 16.52 2.83 -11.56
CA TYR A 169 17.14 3.52 -10.42
C TYR A 169 18.44 4.19 -10.87
N VAL A 170 18.30 5.35 -11.51
CA VAL A 170 19.38 6.13 -12.16
C VAL A 170 20.65 6.18 -11.31
N TYR A 171 20.56 6.66 -10.06
CA TYR A 171 21.70 6.83 -9.14
C TYR A 171 22.52 5.54 -8.89
N ARG A 172 21.91 4.35 -9.04
CA ARG A 172 22.56 3.04 -8.85
C ARG A 172 22.69 2.25 -10.15
N SER A 173 22.42 2.88 -11.29
CA SER A 173 22.49 2.26 -12.60
C SER A 173 23.91 2.41 -13.20
N GLN A 174 24.11 1.83 -14.39
CA GLN A 174 25.33 2.04 -15.18
C GLN A 174 25.38 3.44 -15.82
N TRP A 175 24.28 4.19 -15.74
CA TRP A 175 24.09 5.52 -16.32
C TRP A 175 23.63 6.53 -15.25
N PRO A 176 24.46 6.81 -14.22
CA PRO A 176 24.07 7.65 -13.09
C PRO A 176 23.77 9.11 -13.45
N ASP A 177 24.29 9.58 -14.59
CA ASP A 177 24.11 10.95 -15.07
C ASP A 177 23.17 11.03 -16.31
N ASP A 178 22.62 9.89 -16.75
CA ASP A 178 21.73 9.81 -17.91
C ASP A 178 20.44 9.04 -17.58
N PRO A 179 19.42 9.74 -17.05
CA PRO A 179 18.13 9.14 -16.72
C PRO A 179 17.41 8.53 -17.93
N GLU A 180 17.60 9.11 -19.12
CA GLU A 180 16.92 8.67 -20.33
C GLU A 180 17.50 7.33 -20.78
N GLU A 181 18.83 7.23 -20.88
CA GLU A 181 19.50 5.98 -21.22
C GLU A 181 19.21 4.88 -20.17
N CYS A 182 19.25 5.21 -18.87
CA CYS A 182 18.85 4.27 -17.81
C CYS A 182 17.42 3.73 -18.02
N GLY A 183 16.48 4.61 -18.35
CA GLY A 183 15.10 4.25 -18.64
C GLY A 183 14.96 3.35 -19.87
N GLN A 184 15.62 3.72 -20.98
CA GLN A 184 15.61 2.96 -22.22
C GLN A 184 16.20 1.55 -22.03
N GLN A 185 17.30 1.43 -21.30
CA GLN A 185 17.95 0.14 -21.06
C GLN A 185 17.12 -0.75 -20.14
N CYS A 186 16.46 -0.19 -19.11
CA CYS A 186 15.51 -0.95 -18.31
C CYS A 186 14.30 -1.41 -19.14
N ALA A 187 13.80 -0.58 -20.06
CA ALA A 187 12.69 -0.94 -20.94
C ALA A 187 13.09 -2.04 -21.94
N ARG A 188 14.27 -1.98 -22.56
CA ARG A 188 14.79 -3.04 -23.44
C ARG A 188 14.94 -4.36 -22.69
N ALA A 189 15.42 -4.33 -21.44
CA ALA A 189 15.53 -5.54 -20.62
C ALA A 189 14.18 -6.23 -20.35
N ILE A 190 13.05 -5.51 -20.46
CA ILE A 190 11.72 -6.14 -20.38
C ILE A 190 11.48 -7.04 -21.60
N GLU A 191 11.97 -6.68 -22.80
CA GLU A 191 11.83 -7.53 -23.98
C GLU A 191 12.51 -8.90 -23.77
N ASP A 192 13.67 -8.92 -23.13
CA ASP A 192 14.40 -10.16 -22.82
C ASP A 192 13.67 -11.04 -21.80
N VAL A 193 12.83 -10.45 -20.93
CA VAL A 193 11.98 -11.20 -19.99
C VAL A 193 10.74 -11.78 -20.71
N ILE A 194 10.27 -11.11 -21.76
CA ILE A 194 9.08 -11.54 -22.52
C ILE A 194 9.40 -12.64 -23.53
N ARG A 195 10.59 -12.63 -24.13
CA ARG A 195 11.05 -13.58 -25.15
C ARG A 195 11.41 -14.95 -24.55
#